data_AF-A0A1G1YHT9-F1
#
_entry.id   AF-A0A1G1YHT9-F1
#
_cell.length_a   1.000
_cell.length_b   1.000
_cell.length_c   1.000
_cell.angle_alpha   90.00
_cell.angle_beta   90.00
_cell.angle_gamma   90.00
#
_symmetry.space_group_name_H-M   'P 1'
#
loop_
_entity.id
_entity.type
_entity.pdbx_description
1 polymer ?
#
loop_
_entity_poly.entity_id
_entity_poly.type
_entity_poly.pdbx_seq_one_letter_code
_entity_poly.pdbx_strand_id
1 'polypeptide(L)'
;MQKPALLVSLIVIAIVGVLLSLFLLEFQNKSSESTSSFNYDTQSEEGLTTEAAISEVPPPPFDATVTVFDRYVLIEWPNSTSDLIDHYRVYRSVPEPGGGYILIGETSSNSFRDNIQDGYRYHYLVSSVSRYGVESQLPEFNYLPVDRSLLNQ
;
A
#
# COMPACT_ATOMS: atom_id res chain seq x y z
N MET A 1 -27.08 9.11 -49.62
CA MET A 1 -27.82 9.27 -48.35
C MET A 1 -26.90 8.86 -47.21
N GLN A 2 -26.28 9.82 -46.53
CA GLN A 2 -25.32 9.55 -45.47
C GLN A 2 -25.49 10.61 -44.38
N LYS A 3 -26.18 10.26 -43.28
CA LYS A 3 -25.83 10.67 -41.90
C LYS A 3 -26.75 10.02 -40.85
N PRO A 4 -26.34 8.88 -40.25
CA PRO A 4 -26.83 8.46 -38.94
C PRO A 4 -25.71 8.53 -37.88
N ALA A 5 -24.79 9.51 -37.98
CA ALA A 5 -23.64 9.62 -37.06
C ALA A 5 -23.86 10.60 -35.88
N LEU A 6 -24.89 11.46 -35.95
CA LEU A 6 -25.09 12.52 -34.93
C LEU A 6 -25.93 12.06 -33.73
N LEU A 7 -26.85 11.11 -33.90
CA LEU A 7 -27.72 10.62 -32.82
C LEU A 7 -27.00 9.70 -31.83
N VAL A 8 -26.05 8.88 -32.31
CA VAL A 8 -25.26 8.00 -31.43
C VAL A 8 -24.30 8.81 -30.54
N SER A 9 -23.75 9.91 -31.06
CA SER A 9 -22.84 10.78 -30.31
C SER A 9 -23.55 11.51 -29.16
N LEU A 10 -24.80 11.95 -29.35
CA LEU A 10 -25.56 12.63 -28.30
C LEU A 10 -25.91 11.70 -27.12
N ILE A 11 -26.19 10.43 -27.40
CA ILE A 11 -26.54 9.42 -26.39
C ILE A 11 -25.30 9.04 -25.57
N VAL A 12 -24.13 8.91 -26.20
CA VAL A 12 -22.88 8.59 -25.48
C VAL A 12 -22.46 9.74 -24.56
N ILE A 13 -22.61 11.00 -24.99
CA ILE A 13 -22.29 12.18 -24.17
C ILE A 13 -23.23 12.27 -22.95
N ALA A 14 -24.52 11.97 -23.12
CA ALA A 14 -25.48 11.96 -22.01
C ALA A 14 -25.18 10.86 -20.97
N ILE A 15 -24.75 9.67 -21.41
CA ILE A 15 -24.42 8.55 -20.52
C ILE A 15 -23.12 8.83 -19.74
N VAL A 16 -22.08 9.39 -20.40
CA VAL A 16 -20.81 9.74 -19.74
C VAL A 16 -21.01 10.88 -18.72
N GLY A 17 -21.86 11.86 -19.02
CA GLY A 17 -22.16 12.96 -18.08
C GLY A 17 -22.90 12.50 -16.83
N VAL A 18 -23.83 11.55 -16.96
CA VAL A 18 -24.56 10.96 -15.81
C VAL A 18 -23.65 10.08 -14.96
N LEU A 19 -22.78 9.27 -15.58
CA LEU A 19 -21.82 8.42 -14.86
C LEU A 19 -20.75 9.25 -14.14
N LEU A 20 -20.26 10.34 -14.73
CA LEU A 20 -19.32 11.25 -14.06
C LEU A 20 -19.99 12.01 -12.91
N SER A 21 -21.27 12.39 -13.04
CA SER A 21 -22.02 13.05 -11.96
C SER A 21 -22.30 12.11 -10.78
N LEU A 22 -22.57 10.82 -11.05
CA LEU A 22 -22.72 9.80 -10.00
C LEU A 22 -21.39 9.51 -9.30
N PHE A 23 -20.32 9.36 -10.08
CA PHE A 23 -18.96 9.14 -9.55
C PHE A 23 -18.47 10.31 -8.66
N LEU A 24 -18.80 11.55 -9.01
CA LEU A 24 -18.48 12.71 -8.17
C LEU A 24 -19.34 12.79 -6.91
N LEU A 25 -20.59 12.29 -6.94
CA LEU A 25 -21.45 12.22 -5.76
C LEU A 25 -20.92 11.18 -4.75
N GLU A 26 -20.43 10.05 -5.23
CA GLU A 26 -19.77 9.03 -4.40
C GLU A 26 -18.45 9.54 -3.79
N PHE A 27 -17.71 10.40 -4.50
CA PHE A 27 -16.47 10.99 -3.99
C PHE A 27 -16.70 12.09 -2.95
N GLN A 28 -17.73 12.94 -3.13
CA GLN A 28 -18.12 13.96 -2.14
C GLN A 28 -18.80 13.35 -0.90
N ASN A 29 -19.43 12.17 -1.03
CA ASN A 29 -20.01 11.46 0.11
C ASN A 29 -18.95 10.77 0.99
N LYS A 30 -17.71 10.63 0.51
CA LYS A 30 -16.60 9.97 1.25
C LYS A 30 -15.65 10.95 1.95
N SER A 31 -15.81 12.25 1.74
CA SER A 31 -14.94 13.29 2.34
C SER A 31 -15.47 13.93 3.62
N SER A 32 -16.64 13.53 4.12
CA SER A 32 -17.22 14.08 5.34
C SER A 32 -17.47 12.98 6.37
N GLU A 33 -16.47 12.71 7.21
CA GLU A 33 -16.54 12.28 8.63
C GLU A 33 -15.11 11.93 9.09
N SER A 34 -14.51 12.47 10.15
CA SER A 34 -15.04 13.15 11.32
C SER A 34 -14.08 14.25 11.82
N THR A 35 -14.62 15.42 12.14
CA THR A 35 -14.07 16.28 13.19
C THR A 35 -14.86 16.05 14.48
N SER A 36 -14.16 15.58 15.50
CA SER A 36 -14.56 15.37 16.89
C SER A 36 -15.48 16.45 17.46
N SER A 37 -16.61 16.04 18.05
CA SER A 37 -17.19 16.71 19.22
C SER A 37 -17.85 15.69 20.15
N PHE A 38 -17.48 15.74 21.42
CA PHE A 38 -17.96 14.91 22.51
C PHE A 38 -19.45 15.17 22.79
N ASN A 39 -20.24 14.11 23.00
CA ASN A 39 -21.50 14.17 23.75
C ASN A 39 -21.72 12.84 24.50
N TYR A 40 -21.91 12.93 25.81
CA TYR A 40 -22.30 11.81 26.67
C TYR A 40 -23.83 11.71 26.69
N ASP A 41 -24.41 10.58 26.27
CA ASP A 41 -25.45 9.91 27.08
C ASP A 41 -25.70 8.45 26.65
N THR A 42 -26.11 7.65 27.62
CA THR A 42 -26.04 6.18 27.67
C THR A 42 -27.36 5.50 27.28
N GLN A 43 -27.36 4.52 26.36
CA GLN A 43 -27.93 3.16 26.54
C GLN A 43 -27.76 2.27 25.31
N SER A 44 -27.52 1.00 25.59
CA SER A 44 -26.91 -0.09 24.82
C SER A 44 -27.84 -0.81 23.84
N GLU A 45 -27.32 -1.17 22.66
CA GLU A 45 -27.39 -2.53 22.10
C GLU A 45 -26.12 -2.80 21.24
N GLU A 46 -25.19 -3.58 21.80
CA GLU A 46 -24.21 -4.48 21.16
C GLU A 46 -23.56 -4.04 19.82
N GLY A 47 -23.03 -2.82 19.76
CA GLY A 47 -22.07 -2.43 18.74
C GLY A 47 -20.67 -2.87 19.16
N LEU A 48 -20.13 -3.92 18.53
CA LEU A 48 -18.73 -4.33 18.69
C LEU A 48 -17.84 -3.12 18.37
N THR A 49 -17.33 -2.48 19.41
CA THR A 49 -16.62 -1.21 19.33
C THR A 49 -15.35 -1.37 18.48
N THR A 50 -15.23 -0.55 17.43
CA THR A 50 -14.09 -0.45 16.50
C THR A 50 -12.74 -0.13 17.16
N GLU A 51 -12.70 0.03 18.48
CA GLU A 51 -11.48 0.35 19.25
C GLU A 51 -10.56 -0.87 19.47
N ALA A 52 -11.07 -2.10 19.35
CA ALA A 52 -10.24 -3.30 19.42
C ALA A 52 -9.44 -3.57 18.14
N ALA A 53 -9.98 -3.22 16.96
CA ALA A 53 -9.39 -3.57 15.66
C ALA A 53 -8.12 -2.78 15.31
N ILE A 54 -7.97 -1.54 15.82
CA ILE A 54 -6.74 -0.75 15.67
C ILE A 54 -5.60 -1.22 16.59
N SER A 55 -5.90 -1.99 17.63
CA SER A 55 -4.87 -2.52 18.54
C SER A 55 -4.10 -3.71 17.94
N GLU A 56 -4.57 -4.29 16.83
CA GLU A 56 -3.97 -5.49 16.24
C GLU A 56 -3.16 -5.18 14.97
N VAL A 57 -3.33 -3.99 14.38
CA VAL A 57 -2.56 -3.55 13.22
C VAL A 57 -1.19 -3.02 13.68
N PRO A 58 -0.08 -3.65 13.28
CA PRO A 58 1.25 -3.18 13.67
C PRO A 58 1.66 -1.95 12.83
N PRO A 59 2.57 -1.10 13.35
CA PRO A 59 3.17 -0.04 12.54
C PRO A 59 4.11 -0.64 11.47
N PRO A 60 4.15 -0.11 10.24
CA PRO A 60 5.10 -0.57 9.23
C PRO A 60 6.54 -0.26 9.68
N PRO A 61 7.54 -1.00 9.17
CA PRO A 61 8.94 -0.63 9.35
C PRO A 61 9.22 0.78 8.84
N PHE A 62 9.95 1.56 9.63
CA PHE A 62 10.41 2.90 9.30
C PHE A 62 11.89 2.88 8.90
N ASP A 63 12.35 3.89 8.17
CA ASP A 63 13.77 4.10 7.81
C ASP A 63 14.49 2.84 7.28
N ALA A 64 13.77 2.01 6.52
CA ALA A 64 14.37 0.86 5.86
C ALA A 64 15.45 1.33 4.87
N THR A 65 16.57 0.61 4.85
CA THR A 65 17.73 0.90 4.00
C THR A 65 18.02 -0.31 3.13
N VAL A 66 18.61 -0.08 1.95
CA VAL A 66 19.05 -1.16 1.06
C VAL A 66 20.52 -1.00 0.75
N THR A 67 21.28 -2.04 1.07
CA THR A 67 22.69 -2.16 0.72
C THR A 67 22.84 -3.14 -0.44
N VAL A 68 23.46 -2.68 -1.53
CA VAL A 68 23.63 -3.49 -2.74
C VAL A 68 25.00 -4.17 -2.72
N PHE A 69 25.03 -5.48 -2.96
CA PHE A 69 26.24 -6.29 -3.11
C PHE A 69 26.32 -6.89 -4.53
N ASP A 70 27.34 -7.71 -4.80
CA ASP A 70 27.61 -8.30 -6.11
C ASP A 70 26.43 -9.11 -6.69
N ARG A 71 25.77 -9.94 -5.86
CA ARG A 71 24.69 -10.85 -6.33
C ARG A 71 23.43 -10.82 -5.46
N TYR A 72 23.39 -9.92 -4.49
CA TYR A 72 22.28 -9.82 -3.57
C TYR A 72 22.17 -8.40 -3.04
N VAL A 73 21.00 -8.08 -2.50
CA VAL A 73 20.78 -6.91 -1.68
C VAL A 73 20.48 -7.33 -0.26
N LEU A 74 20.88 -6.49 0.68
CA LEU A 74 20.48 -6.60 2.07
C LEU A 74 19.54 -5.42 2.36
N ILE A 75 18.30 -5.73 2.72
CA ILE A 75 17.31 -4.75 3.15
C ILE A 75 17.27 -4.82 4.67
N GLU A 76 17.47 -3.70 5.34
CA GLU A 76 17.55 -3.63 6.81
C GLU A 76 16.65 -2.52 7.31
N TRP A 77 16.03 -2.73 8.47
CA TRP A 77 15.23 -1.71 9.15
C TRP A 77 15.50 -1.75 10.65
N PRO A 78 15.24 -0.66 11.39
CA PRO A 78 15.37 -0.64 12.83
C PRO A 78 14.39 -1.60 13.53
N ASN A 79 14.68 -1.90 14.80
CA ASN A 79 13.72 -2.59 15.66
C ASN A 79 12.45 -1.75 15.83
N SER A 80 11.30 -2.42 15.76
CA SER A 80 10.03 -1.80 16.10
C SER A 80 9.94 -1.59 17.61
N THR A 81 9.19 -0.57 18.01
CA THR A 81 8.79 -0.35 19.41
C THR A 81 7.52 -1.12 19.79
N SER A 82 6.90 -1.81 18.83
CA SER A 82 5.64 -2.54 19.03
C SER A 82 5.89 -4.02 19.30
N ASP A 83 5.42 -4.49 20.46
CA ASP A 83 5.43 -5.90 20.88
C ASP A 83 4.37 -6.75 20.17
N LEU A 84 3.63 -6.17 19.22
CA LEU A 84 2.61 -6.87 18.44
C LEU A 84 3.20 -7.65 17.27
N ILE A 85 4.38 -7.25 16.79
CA ILE A 85 4.98 -7.78 15.57
C ILE A 85 5.45 -9.22 15.80
N ASP A 86 4.99 -10.10 14.92
CA ASP A 86 5.42 -11.49 14.85
C ASP A 86 6.49 -11.67 13.78
N HIS A 87 6.25 -11.13 12.58
CA HIS A 87 7.17 -11.18 11.45
C HIS A 87 6.97 -10.00 10.49
N TYR A 88 7.79 -9.97 9.45
CA TYR A 88 7.77 -8.99 8.38
C TYR A 88 7.59 -9.67 7.04
N ARG A 89 6.95 -8.97 6.11
CA ARG A 89 6.82 -9.37 4.70
C ARG A 89 7.61 -8.42 3.82
N VAL A 90 8.32 -8.99 2.85
CA VAL A 90 9.11 -8.21 1.89
C VAL A 90 8.55 -8.41 0.49
N TYR A 91 8.23 -7.30 -0.15
CA TYR A 91 7.72 -7.26 -1.50
C TYR A 91 8.75 -6.67 -2.45
N ARG A 92 8.75 -7.16 -3.69
CA ARG A 92 9.61 -6.68 -4.77
C ARG A 92 8.79 -6.35 -6.01
N SER A 93 9.14 -5.27 -6.68
CA SER A 93 8.65 -4.94 -8.01
C SER A 93 9.83 -4.81 -8.98
N VAL A 94 9.62 -5.24 -10.22
CA VAL A 94 10.45 -4.87 -11.37
C VAL A 94 9.67 -3.78 -12.11
N PRO A 95 10.24 -2.59 -12.34
CA PRO A 95 9.54 -1.49 -12.99
C PRO A 95 9.39 -1.78 -14.49
N GLU A 96 8.43 -2.63 -14.83
CA GLU A 96 7.82 -2.76 -16.14
C GLU A 96 6.46 -2.04 -16.13
N PRO A 97 5.98 -1.50 -17.26
CA PRO A 97 4.66 -0.87 -17.32
C PRO A 97 3.56 -1.88 -16.93
N GLY A 98 2.95 -1.69 -15.76
CA GLY A 98 1.92 -2.58 -15.21
C GLY A 98 2.42 -3.61 -14.18
N GLY A 99 3.71 -3.61 -13.83
CA GLY A 99 4.28 -4.49 -12.81
C GLY A 99 3.92 -4.04 -11.39
N GLY A 100 3.15 -4.87 -10.67
CA GLY A 100 2.86 -4.68 -9.24
C GLY A 100 4.00 -5.17 -8.33
N TYR A 101 3.80 -4.98 -7.02
CA TYR A 101 4.64 -5.60 -6.00
C TYR A 101 4.22 -7.05 -5.77
N ILE A 102 5.19 -7.96 -5.74
CA ILE A 102 4.99 -9.37 -5.39
C ILE A 102 5.67 -9.68 -4.06
N LEU A 103 5.03 -10.49 -3.22
CA LEU A 103 5.65 -11.00 -1.99
C LEU A 103 6.80 -11.94 -2.38
N ILE A 104 8.01 -11.65 -1.92
CA ILE A 104 9.20 -12.48 -2.19
C ILE A 104 9.67 -13.26 -0.97
N GLY A 105 9.19 -12.91 0.22
CA GLY A 105 9.46 -13.69 1.43
C GLY A 105 9.01 -13.02 2.71
N GLU A 106 9.17 -13.78 3.79
CA GLU A 106 8.85 -13.37 5.16
C GLU A 106 10.09 -13.57 6.05
N THR A 107 10.21 -12.78 7.11
CA THR A 107 11.32 -12.88 8.07
C THR A 107 10.89 -12.40 9.45
N SER A 108 11.35 -13.05 10.52
CA SER A 108 11.19 -12.55 11.88
C SER A 108 12.35 -11.64 12.31
N SER A 109 13.40 -11.53 11.48
CA SER A 109 14.55 -10.67 11.72
C SER A 109 14.35 -9.31 11.05
N ASN A 110 15.03 -8.28 11.55
CA ASN A 110 14.98 -6.91 11.00
C ASN A 110 15.82 -6.73 9.71
N SER A 111 16.05 -7.82 9.00
CA SER A 111 16.84 -7.86 7.77
C SER A 111 16.31 -8.92 6.82
N PHE A 112 16.39 -8.64 5.53
CA PHE A 112 16.06 -9.59 4.47
C PHE A 112 17.10 -9.55 3.36
N ARG A 113 17.54 -10.73 2.93
CA ARG A 113 18.47 -10.88 1.81
C ARG A 113 17.72 -11.36 0.58
N ASP A 114 17.79 -10.57 -0.49
CA ASP A 114 17.25 -10.96 -1.79
C ASP A 114 18.37 -11.12 -2.82
N ASN A 115 18.37 -12.21 -3.58
CA ASN A 115 19.32 -12.41 -4.66
C ASN A 115 18.81 -11.68 -5.91
N ILE A 116 19.67 -10.85 -6.49
CA ILE A 116 19.33 -9.97 -7.61
C ILE A 116 20.09 -10.36 -8.87
N GLN A 117 19.53 -10.03 -10.02
CA GLN A 117 20.16 -10.23 -11.34
C GLN A 117 20.61 -8.90 -11.94
N ASP A 118 21.63 -8.97 -12.77
CA ASP A 118 22.15 -7.80 -13.48
C ASP A 118 21.14 -7.26 -14.50
N GLY A 119 21.15 -5.94 -14.69
CA GLY A 119 20.30 -5.25 -15.66
C GLY A 119 18.88 -4.97 -15.21
N TYR A 120 18.48 -5.44 -14.02
CA TYR A 120 17.18 -5.14 -13.43
C TYR A 120 17.27 -4.04 -12.38
N ARG A 121 16.28 -3.15 -12.39
CA ARG A 121 16.01 -2.25 -11.27
C ARG A 121 14.95 -2.90 -10.41
N TYR A 122 15.17 -2.92 -9.09
CA TYR A 122 14.19 -3.47 -8.16
C TYR A 122 13.71 -2.37 -7.23
N HIS A 123 12.43 -2.45 -6.85
CA HIS A 123 11.88 -1.66 -5.77
C HIS A 123 11.39 -2.60 -4.67
N TYR A 124 11.66 -2.23 -3.41
CA TYR A 124 11.28 -3.02 -2.26
C TYR A 124 10.28 -2.27 -1.39
N LEU A 125 9.34 -3.02 -0.82
CA LEU A 125 8.47 -2.60 0.27
C LEU A 125 8.58 -3.63 1.40
N VAL A 126 8.47 -3.15 2.63
CA VAL A 126 8.42 -4.01 3.81
C VAL A 126 7.19 -3.64 4.63
N SER A 127 6.44 -4.65 5.06
CA SER A 127 5.33 -4.51 6.02
C SER A 127 5.61 -5.36 7.25
N SER A 128 4.96 -5.01 8.35
CA SER A 128 4.94 -5.81 9.57
C SER A 128 3.63 -6.60 9.65
N VAL A 129 3.70 -7.78 10.25
CA VAL A 129 2.55 -8.64 10.52
C VAL A 129 2.50 -8.90 12.01
N SER A 130 1.32 -8.69 12.61
CA SER A 130 1.15 -8.92 14.04
C SER A 130 0.98 -10.40 14.35
N ARG A 131 1.12 -10.77 15.63
CA ARG A 131 0.80 -12.12 16.15
C ARG A 131 -0.65 -12.58 15.91
N TYR A 132 -1.53 -11.67 15.50
CA TYR A 132 -2.92 -11.95 15.11
C TYR A 132 -3.08 -12.15 13.60
N GLY A 133 -1.99 -12.05 12.82
CA GLY A 133 -1.99 -12.21 11.36
C GLY A 133 -2.42 -10.95 10.60
N VAL A 134 -2.51 -9.80 11.28
CA VAL A 134 -2.90 -8.53 10.67
C VAL A 134 -1.66 -7.81 10.14
N GLU A 135 -1.68 -7.45 8.86
CA GLU A 135 -0.58 -6.77 8.18
C GLU A 135 -0.71 -5.24 8.25
N SER A 136 0.40 -4.54 8.40
CA SER A 136 0.46 -3.08 8.34
C SER A 136 0.11 -2.55 6.95
N GLN A 137 -0.31 -1.28 6.88
CA GLN A 137 -0.35 -0.58 5.60
C GLN A 137 1.06 -0.50 4.99
N LEU A 138 1.18 -0.71 3.68
CA LEU A 138 2.45 -0.54 2.97
C LEU A 138 2.82 0.95 2.90
N PRO A 139 4.11 1.31 3.07
CA PRO A 139 4.52 2.71 3.03
C PRO A 139 4.33 3.29 1.62
N GLU A 140 3.52 4.34 1.48
CA GLU A 140 3.23 4.96 0.17
C GLU A 140 4.44 5.70 -0.45
N PHE A 141 5.42 6.10 0.37
CA PHE A 141 6.53 6.98 -0.05
C PHE A 141 7.94 6.45 0.25
N ASN A 142 8.09 5.22 0.74
CA ASN A 142 9.42 4.66 1.07
C ASN A 142 9.81 3.53 0.10
N TYR A 143 9.87 3.85 -1.19
CA TYR A 143 10.38 2.94 -2.19
C TYR A 143 11.91 2.96 -2.17
N LEU A 144 12.51 1.78 -2.05
CA LEU A 144 13.97 1.65 -2.02
C LEU A 144 14.45 1.19 -3.41
N PRO A 145 14.85 2.11 -4.31
CA PRO A 145 15.33 1.74 -5.63
C PRO A 145 16.70 1.08 -5.51
N VAL A 146 16.85 -0.05 -6.20
CA VAL A 146 18.14 -0.70 -6.39
C VAL A 146 18.52 -0.62 -7.85
N ASP A 147 19.64 0.05 -8.11
CA ASP A 147 20.29 0.09 -9.42
C ASP A 147 21.77 -0.24 -9.26
N ARG A 148 22.19 -1.38 -9.81
CA ARG A 148 23.58 -1.84 -9.74
C ARG A 148 24.53 -0.98 -10.56
N SER A 149 24.05 -0.19 -11.52
CA SER A 149 24.88 0.74 -12.30
C SER A 149 25.58 1.80 -11.43
N LEU A 150 25.13 1.98 -10.19
CA LEU A 150 25.69 2.93 -9.23
C LEU A 150 26.91 2.40 -8.45
N LEU A 151 27.24 1.10 -8.53
CA LEU A 151 28.36 0.51 -7.79
C LEU A 151 29.74 0.61 -8.49
N ASN A 152 29.79 1.11 -9.72
CA ASN A 152 31.01 1.16 -10.55
C ASN A 152 31.50 2.60 -10.88
N GLN A 153 31.27 3.58 -10.00
CA GLN A 153 31.80 4.95 -10.15
C GLN A 153 32.93 5.23 -9.16
#